data_AF-A0A270B4R5-F1
#
_entry.id   AF-A0A270B4R5-F1
#
_cell.length_a   1.000
_cell.length_b   1.000
_cell.length_c   1.000
_cell.angle_alpha   90.00
_cell.angle_beta   90.00
_cell.angle_gamma   90.00
#
_symmetry.space_group_name_H-M   'P 1'
#
loop_
_entity.id
_entity.type
_entity.pdbx_description
1 polymer ?
#
loop_
_entity_poly.entity_id
_entity_poly.type
_entity_poly.pdbx_seq_one_letter_code
_entity_poly.pdbx_strand_id
1 'polypeptide(L)'
;MTPIEKAKQQVEQAKARYQALLARQTAEARKRDTRRKVILGGLLIDAAGKDERFGRVIDELMKRITRDHDHKAFEGWQKPEPDRS
;
A
#
# COMPACT_ATOMS: atom_id res chain seq x y z
N MET A 1 14.53 -25.52 37.55
CA MET A 1 15.03 -25.27 36.18
C MET A 1 16.50 -25.64 36.10
N THR A 2 16.82 -26.58 35.21
CA THR A 2 18.21 -26.95 34.91
C THR A 2 18.89 -25.87 34.06
N PRO A 3 20.23 -25.82 34.01
CA PRO A 3 20.96 -24.91 33.12
C PRO A 3 20.54 -25.04 31.66
N ILE A 4 20.23 -26.26 31.19
CA ILE A 4 19.78 -26.53 29.82
C ILE A 4 18.40 -25.92 29.56
N GLU A 5 17.46 -26.02 30.52
CA GLU A 5 16.14 -25.39 30.38
C GLU A 5 16.24 -23.87 30.32
N LYS A 6 17.14 -23.26 31.10
CA LYS A 6 17.39 -21.82 31.06
C LYS A 6 17.96 -21.39 29.70
N ALA A 7 18.94 -22.13 29.17
CA ALA A 7 19.50 -21.87 27.85
C ALA A 7 18.43 -21.98 26.74
N LYS A 8 17.59 -23.03 26.78
CA LYS A 8 16.46 -23.19 25.85
C LYS A 8 15.49 -22.01 25.92
N GLN A 9 15.12 -21.57 27.12
CA GLN A 9 14.22 -20.43 27.29
C GLN A 9 14.82 -19.13 26.72
N GLN A 10 16.12 -18.90 26.92
CA GLN A 10 16.80 -17.72 26.37
C GLN A 10 16.80 -17.70 24.84
N VAL A 11 17.03 -18.87 24.21
CA VAL A 11 16.97 -19.00 22.75
C VAL A 11 15.58 -18.70 22.23
N GLU A 12 14.54 -19.25 22.85
CA GLU A 12 13.16 -19.00 22.42
C GLU A 12 12.76 -17.52 22.60
N GLN A 13 13.17 -16.88 23.69
CA GLN A 13 12.98 -15.44 23.86
C GLN A 13 13.74 -14.62 22.81
N ALA A 14 14.97 -15.00 22.48
CA ALA A 14 15.76 -14.31 21.45
C ALA A 14 15.11 -14.44 20.06
N LYS A 15 14.62 -15.64 19.71
CA LYS A 15 13.85 -15.86 18.47
C LYS A 15 12.57 -15.02 18.45
N ALA A 16 11.80 -15.01 19.53
CA ALA A 16 10.59 -14.21 19.62
C ALA A 16 10.87 -12.70 19.45
N ARG A 17 11.94 -12.20 20.07
CA ARG A 17 12.41 -10.81 19.89
C ARG A 17 12.80 -10.52 18.45
N TYR A 18 13.54 -11.41 17.81
CA TYR A 18 13.92 -11.27 16.39
C TYR A 18 12.69 -11.20 15.48
N GLN A 19 11.74 -12.12 15.65
CA GLN A 19 10.50 -12.13 14.86
C GLN A 19 9.67 -10.86 15.08
N ALA A 20 9.59 -10.36 16.30
CA ALA A 20 8.90 -9.09 16.60
C ALA A 20 9.56 -7.89 15.90
N LEU A 21 10.90 -7.84 15.85
CA LEU A 21 11.63 -6.78 15.14
C LEU A 21 11.44 -6.87 13.63
N LEU A 22 11.50 -8.07 13.06
CA LEU A 22 11.26 -8.30 11.63
C LEU A 22 9.84 -7.90 11.23
N ALA A 23 8.85 -8.26 12.03
CA ALA A 23 7.46 -7.87 11.81
C ALA A 23 7.27 -6.35 11.84
N ARG A 24 7.90 -5.65 12.80
CA ARG A 24 7.88 -4.19 12.88
C ARG A 24 8.53 -3.54 11.66
N GLN A 25 9.69 -4.03 11.23
CA GLN A 25 10.37 -3.50 10.04
C GLN A 25 9.50 -3.66 8.79
N THR A 26 8.85 -4.82 8.64
CA THR A 26 7.95 -5.10 7.52
C THR A 26 6.71 -4.21 7.56
N ALA A 27 6.13 -4.00 8.75
CA ALA A 27 4.99 -3.12 8.93
C ALA A 27 5.32 -1.66 8.58
N GLU A 28 6.48 -1.15 9.01
CA GLU A 28 6.94 0.19 8.67
C GLU A 28 7.22 0.35 7.17
N ALA A 29 7.80 -0.66 6.52
CA ALA A 29 8.01 -0.66 5.07
C ALA A 29 6.67 -0.59 4.33
N ARG A 30 5.68 -1.40 4.72
CA ARG A 30 4.32 -1.37 4.16
C ARG A 30 3.65 -0.02 4.38
N LYS A 31 3.74 0.56 5.59
CA LYS A 31 3.18 1.88 5.91
C LYS A 31 3.73 2.97 4.99
N ARG A 32 5.05 2.97 4.75
CA ARG A 32 5.69 3.93 3.83
C ARG A 32 5.27 3.70 2.38
N ASP A 33 5.20 2.45 1.94
CA ASP A 33 4.73 2.10 0.59
C ASP A 33 3.28 2.55 0.36
N THR A 34 2.37 2.23 1.29
CA THR A 34 0.98 2.71 1.25
C THR A 34 0.93 4.24 1.19
N ARG A 35 1.72 4.94 2.00
CA ARG A 35 1.74 6.42 1.99
C ARG A 35 2.18 6.98 0.64
N ARG A 36 3.21 6.40 0.00
CA ARG A 36 3.66 6.82 -1.34
C ARG A 36 2.58 6.60 -2.39
N LYS A 37 1.89 5.46 -2.37
CA LYS A 37 0.79 5.14 -3.28
C LYS A 37 -0.38 6.11 -3.13
N VAL A 38 -0.77 6.43 -1.89
CA VAL A 38 -1.83 7.41 -1.60
C VAL A 38 -1.46 8.80 -2.11
N ILE A 39 -0.25 9.28 -1.82
CA ILE A 39 0.20 10.60 -2.28
C ILE A 39 0.23 10.66 -3.81
N LEU A 40 0.88 9.69 -4.45
CA LEU A 40 1.04 9.69 -5.90
C LEU A 40 -0.30 9.53 -6.63
N GLY A 41 -1.18 8.66 -6.13
CA GLY A 41 -2.53 8.49 -6.67
C GLY A 41 -3.38 9.75 -6.53
N GLY A 42 -3.34 10.42 -5.37
CA GLY A 42 -4.04 11.69 -5.16
C GLY A 42 -3.55 12.80 -6.09
N LEU A 43 -2.22 12.92 -6.27
CA LEU A 43 -1.63 13.89 -7.20
C LEU A 43 -1.98 13.58 -8.65
N LEU A 44 -2.06 12.30 -9.03
CA LEU A 44 -2.48 11.89 -10.38
C LEU A 44 -3.95 12.27 -10.65
N ILE A 45 -4.83 12.05 -9.68
CA ILE A 45 -6.25 12.42 -9.78
C ILE A 45 -6.41 13.94 -9.88
N ASP A 46 -5.69 14.72 -9.06
CA ASP A 46 -5.69 16.20 -9.16
C ASP A 46 -5.15 16.69 -10.51
N ALA A 47 -4.08 16.07 -11.02
CA ALA A 47 -3.51 16.42 -12.32
C ALA A 47 -4.49 16.12 -13.48
N ALA A 48 -5.29 15.05 -13.38
CA ALA A 48 -6.31 14.73 -14.38
C ALA A 48 -7.42 15.79 -14.49
N GLY A 49 -7.74 16.48 -13.39
CA GLY A 49 -8.67 17.61 -13.39
C GLY A 49 -8.12 18.89 -14.04
N LYS A 50 -6.84 18.90 -14.43
CA LYS A 50 -6.16 20.07 -15.03
C LYS A 50 -5.66 19.80 -16.44
N ASP A 51 -5.30 18.55 -16.74
CA ASP A 51 -4.73 18.14 -18.02
C ASP A 51 -5.19 16.73 -18.39
N GLU A 52 -5.85 16.65 -19.54
CA GLU A 52 -6.46 15.44 -20.09
C GLU A 52 -5.44 14.29 -20.29
N ARG A 53 -4.15 14.60 -20.46
CA ARG A 53 -3.08 13.59 -20.56
C ARG A 53 -3.08 12.66 -19.36
N PHE A 54 -3.27 13.18 -18.15
CA PHE A 54 -3.32 12.37 -16.94
C PHE A 54 -4.62 11.59 -16.82
N GLY A 55 -5.74 12.15 -17.30
CA GLY A 55 -7.01 11.43 -17.41
C GLY A 55 -6.92 10.17 -18.28
N ARG A 56 -6.15 10.22 -19.38
CA ARG A 56 -5.87 9.04 -20.22
C ARG A 56 -4.99 8.00 -19.52
N VAL A 57 -4.02 8.45 -18.71
CA VAL A 57 -3.20 7.54 -17.90
C VAL A 57 -4.07 6.79 -16.90
N ILE A 58 -5.03 7.46 -16.24
CA ILE A 58 -5.98 6.83 -15.32
C ILE A 58 -6.78 5.74 -16.04
N ASP A 59 -7.30 6.00 -17.24
CA ASP A 59 -8.05 4.99 -18.01
C ASP A 59 -7.22 3.74 -18.29
N GLU A 60 -5.98 3.92 -18.75
CA GLU A 60 -5.08 2.81 -19.03
C GLU A 60 -4.70 2.03 -17.77
N LEU A 61 -4.64 2.67 -16.60
CA LEU A 61 -4.42 1.99 -15.33
C LEU A 61 -5.65 1.21 -14.87
N MET A 62 -6.86 1.76 -15.03
CA MET A 62 -8.10 1.06 -14.64
C MET A 62 -8.32 -0.21 -15.45
N LYS A 63 -7.96 -0.22 -16.75
CA LYS A 63 -8.00 -1.43 -17.59
C LYS A 63 -7.15 -2.60 -17.06
N ARG A 64 -6.16 -2.32 -16.20
CA ARG A 64 -5.27 -3.33 -15.61
C ARG A 64 -5.81 -3.95 -14.33
N ILE A 65 -6.95 -3.46 -13.81
CA ILE A 65 -7.58 -4.06 -12.64
C ILE A 65 -8.16 -5.40 -13.07
N THR A 66 -7.64 -6.48 -12.50
CA THR A 66 -8.04 -7.86 -12.85
C THR A 66 -8.97 -8.49 -11.81
N ARG A 67 -9.07 -7.90 -10.61
CA ARG A 67 -9.85 -8.46 -9.51
C ARG A 67 -11.17 -7.74 -9.39
N ASP A 68 -12.27 -8.48 -9.40
CA ASP A 68 -13.63 -7.92 -9.29
C ASP A 68 -13.82 -7.07 -8.02
N HIS A 69 -13.22 -7.48 -6.90
CA HIS A 69 -13.25 -6.71 -5.66
C HIS A 69 -12.61 -5.33 -5.81
N ASP A 70 -11.54 -5.22 -6.60
CA ASP A 70 -10.85 -3.95 -6.80
C ASP A 70 -11.64 -3.05 -7.76
N HIS A 71 -12.38 -3.62 -8.71
CA HIS A 71 -13.33 -2.87 -9.55
C HIS A 71 -14.44 -2.22 -8.74
N LYS A 72 -14.98 -2.93 -7.74
CA LYS A 72 -16.05 -2.40 -6.86
C LYS A 72 -15.67 -1.10 -6.15
N ALA A 73 -14.38 -0.87 -5.89
CA ALA A 73 -13.91 0.37 -5.27
C ALA A 73 -14.12 1.61 -6.15
N PHE A 74 -14.35 1.43 -7.46
CA PHE A 74 -14.54 2.50 -8.43
C PHE A 74 -15.98 2.59 -8.97
N GLU A 75 -16.91 1.78 -8.47
CA GLU A 75 -18.32 1.85 -8.86
C GLU A 75 -18.93 3.21 -8.50
N GLY A 76 -19.54 3.88 -9.48
CA GLY A 76 -20.13 5.22 -9.32
C GLY A 76 -19.12 6.36 -9.18
N TRP A 77 -17.82 6.06 -9.17
CA TRP A 77 -16.78 7.08 -9.17
C TRP A 77 -16.47 7.57 -10.58
N GLN A 78 -16.36 8.88 -10.75
CA GLN A 78 -15.94 9.51 -11.99
C GLN A 78 -14.61 10.22 -11.75
N LYS A 79 -13.63 9.95 -12.63
CA LYS A 79 -12.37 10.69 -12.60
C LYS A 79 -12.63 12.17 -12.94
N PRO A 80 -11.84 13.10 -12.38
CA PRO A 80 -11.91 14.51 -12.78
C PRO A 80 -11.56 14.68 -14.26
N GLU A 81 -12.24 15.62 -14.91
CA GLU A 81 -11.94 16.09 -16.26
C GLU A 81 -11.52 17.56 -16.21
N PRO A 82 -10.62 18.00 -17.11
CA PRO A 82 -10.25 19.41 -17.18
C PRO A 82 -11.43 20.27 -17.63
N ASP A 83 -11.57 21.44 -17.01
CA ASP A 83 -12.58 22.43 -17.37
C ASP A 83 -12.37 22.87 -18.82
N ARG A 84 -13.40 22.67 -19.65
CA ARG A 84 -13.43 23.10 -21.05
C ARG A 84 -14.16 24.44 -21.12
N SER A 85 -13.57 25.46 -20.51
CA SER A 85 -14.02 26.85 -20.64
C SER A 85 -13.21 27.59 -21.69
#